data_AF-A0A8S3GXN2-F1
#
_entry.id   AF-A0A8S3GXN2-F1
#
_cell.length_a   1.000
_cell.length_b   1.000
_cell.length_c   1.000
_cell.angle_alpha   90.00
_cell.angle_beta   90.00
_cell.angle_gamma   90.00
#
_symmetry.space_group_name_H-M   'P 1'
#
loop_
_entity.id
_entity.type
_entity.pdbx_description
1 polymer ?
#
loop_
_entity_poly.entity_id
_entity_poly.type
_entity_poly.pdbx_seq_one_letter_code
_entity_poly.pdbx_strand_id
1 'polypeptide(L)'
;YIYIYSVVGYGNSQYQPPYPQQPPPLQQFGGYGNAPPQPAYPQQPGPPPPGGMYPNIPGPSGFGQGGMPPFSNQPPGPPPQEQQSVLLASLENYQGTVFPFPTFNAEADCQGLRHAMQGAGTNERALIDIVANRSNFQRQHIKLTYKTMFGIDLVKQIGGELSGEFKEIISALFDAPATYEAWSLHKAMSSGKEGTLREILLTRTNAEIRAIVDTFKRTYNKDLEHEISHRVRGTDFKHMLISAVQANREELSPQQIQQARQMGIESVIDRNRARQDAEDLYKAGAGKFGTDEKTFNAIFARR
;
A
#
# COMPACT_ATOMS: atom_id res chain seq x y z
N TYR A 1 -6.08 -12.08 18.04
CA TYR A 1 -6.18 -10.68 17.57
C TYR A 1 -5.66 -10.45 16.15
N ILE A 2 -5.07 -11.44 15.45
CA ILE A 2 -4.41 -11.21 14.13
C ILE A 2 -5.23 -11.75 12.94
N TYR A 3 -6.46 -12.23 13.16
CA TYR A 3 -7.33 -12.72 12.09
C TYR A 3 -8.07 -11.63 11.28
N ILE A 4 -7.83 -10.34 11.55
CA ILE A 4 -8.53 -9.23 10.86
C ILE A 4 -7.76 -8.71 9.64
N TYR A 5 -6.50 -9.13 9.42
CA TYR A 5 -5.61 -8.51 8.44
C TYR A 5 -5.26 -9.35 7.19
N SER A 6 -5.83 -10.54 7.02
CA SER A 6 -5.38 -11.48 5.98
C SER A 6 -5.94 -11.27 4.57
N VAL A 7 -6.74 -10.23 4.26
CA VAL A 7 -7.23 -10.02 2.88
C VAL A 7 -7.46 -8.56 2.51
N VAL A 8 -6.44 -7.73 2.54
CA VAL A 8 -6.48 -6.52 1.71
C VAL A 8 -5.06 -6.22 1.25
N GLY A 9 -4.82 -6.41 -0.05
CA GLY A 9 -3.50 -6.37 -0.64
C GLY A 9 -2.85 -4.97 -0.69
N TYR A 10 -1.80 -4.87 -1.49
CA TYR A 10 -0.79 -3.83 -1.38
C TYR A 10 -0.84 -2.88 -2.57
N GLY A 11 -0.86 -1.57 -2.28
CA GLY A 11 -0.65 -0.51 -3.26
C GLY A 11 0.72 0.17 -3.08
N ASN A 12 1.39 0.45 -4.20
CA ASN A 12 2.67 1.14 -4.27
C ASN A 12 2.46 2.68 -4.27
N SER A 13 2.87 3.37 -3.21
CA SER A 13 2.88 4.85 -3.18
C SER A 13 4.17 5.40 -3.78
N GLN A 14 4.12 5.75 -5.06
CA GLN A 14 5.01 6.75 -5.67
C GLN A 14 4.24 8.07 -5.71
N TYR A 15 4.35 8.90 -4.66
CA TYR A 15 3.83 10.27 -4.67
C TYR A 15 5.01 11.23 -4.76
N GLN A 16 5.14 11.94 -5.89
CA GLN A 16 5.95 13.14 -6.02
C GLN A 16 5.07 14.37 -5.74
N PRO A 17 5.50 15.34 -4.91
CA PRO A 17 4.72 16.56 -4.67
C PRO A 17 4.75 17.47 -5.90
N PRO A 18 3.62 18.12 -6.27
CA PRO A 18 3.63 19.11 -7.36
C PRO A 18 4.38 20.38 -6.93
N TYR A 19 5.17 20.94 -7.85
CA TYR A 19 5.83 22.24 -7.72
C TYR A 19 4.80 23.36 -7.47
N PRO A 20 5.16 24.44 -6.74
CA PRO A 20 4.23 25.53 -6.46
C PRO A 20 3.83 26.26 -7.74
N GLN A 21 2.53 26.29 -8.02
CA GLN A 21 1.93 27.07 -9.10
C GLN A 21 1.89 28.56 -8.73
N GLN A 22 2.21 29.43 -9.68
CA GLN A 22 2.07 30.88 -9.53
C GLN A 22 0.59 31.25 -9.31
N PRO A 23 0.29 32.31 -8.52
CA PRO A 23 -1.09 32.73 -8.30
C PRO A 23 -1.74 33.21 -9.61
N PRO A 24 -3.04 32.94 -9.81
CA PRO A 24 -3.75 33.33 -11.04
C PRO A 24 -3.85 34.86 -11.17
N PRO A 25 -3.90 35.40 -12.40
CA PRO A 25 -4.03 36.84 -12.62
C PRO A 25 -5.41 37.34 -12.16
N LEU A 26 -5.41 38.48 -11.46
CA LEU A 26 -6.61 39.16 -10.98
C LEU A 26 -7.53 39.52 -12.16
N GLN A 27 -8.76 38.99 -12.13
CA GLN A 27 -9.83 39.39 -13.04
C GLN A 27 -10.33 40.79 -12.66
N GLN A 28 -10.20 41.71 -13.61
CA GLN A 28 -10.49 43.13 -13.45
C GLN A 28 -12.00 43.38 -13.50
N PHE A 29 -12.61 43.72 -12.35
CA PHE A 29 -13.95 44.32 -12.31
C PHE A 29 -13.85 45.80 -12.70
N GLY A 30 -14.65 46.22 -13.68
CA GLY A 30 -14.69 47.62 -14.15
C GLY A 30 -15.47 48.55 -13.22
N GLY A 31 -15.03 49.81 -13.12
CA GLY A 31 -15.86 50.94 -12.70
C GLY A 31 -15.18 52.05 -11.89
N TYR A 32 -14.93 53.18 -12.56
CA TYR A 32 -14.74 54.57 -12.09
C TYR A 32 -13.38 55.04 -11.51
N GLY A 33 -12.80 56.05 -12.16
CA GLY A 33 -11.89 57.03 -11.53
C GLY A 33 -10.68 57.45 -12.38
N ASN A 34 -10.70 58.68 -12.90
CA ASN A 34 -9.61 59.33 -13.66
C ASN A 34 -8.29 59.45 -12.86
N ALA A 35 -7.14 59.22 -13.52
CA ALA A 35 -5.82 59.71 -13.11
C ALA A 35 -4.90 59.96 -14.34
N PRO A 36 -4.00 60.97 -14.30
CA PRO A 36 -3.35 61.57 -15.48
C PRO A 36 -2.13 60.78 -16.02
N PRO A 37 -1.65 61.06 -17.26
CA PRO A 37 -0.63 60.25 -17.92
C PRO A 37 0.78 60.50 -17.37
N GLN A 38 1.56 59.43 -17.22
CA GLN A 38 3.00 59.44 -16.90
C GLN A 38 3.86 59.21 -18.16
N PRO A 39 5.12 59.71 -18.21
CA PRO A 39 5.92 59.80 -19.43
C PRO A 39 6.61 58.48 -19.81
N ALA A 40 6.77 58.25 -21.11
CA ALA A 40 7.49 57.10 -21.68
C ALA A 40 9.01 57.23 -21.51
N TYR A 41 9.67 56.18 -21.03
CA TYR A 41 11.13 56.03 -21.05
C TYR A 41 11.60 55.08 -22.17
N PRO A 42 12.78 55.29 -22.78
CA PRO A 42 13.22 54.55 -23.97
C PRO A 42 13.78 53.15 -23.65
N GLN A 43 13.53 52.20 -24.55
CA GLN A 43 14.02 50.82 -24.52
C GLN A 43 15.54 50.74 -24.79
N GLN A 44 16.29 49.98 -23.99
CA GLN A 44 17.67 49.57 -24.30
C GLN A 44 17.71 48.17 -24.95
N PRO A 45 18.65 47.88 -25.87
CA PRO A 45 18.72 46.59 -26.57
C PRO A 45 19.31 45.48 -25.68
N GLY A 46 18.64 44.33 -25.63
CA GLY A 46 19.14 43.12 -24.97
C GLY A 46 20.19 42.36 -25.81
N PRO A 47 21.03 41.50 -25.18
CA PRO A 47 22.09 40.73 -25.85
C PRO A 47 21.55 39.54 -26.67
N PRO A 48 22.32 39.02 -27.67
CA PRO A 48 21.84 38.01 -28.62
C PRO A 48 21.84 36.58 -28.06
N PRO A 49 21.06 35.65 -28.64
CA PRO A 49 20.87 34.30 -28.11
C PRO A 49 21.98 33.31 -28.56
N PRO A 50 22.28 32.26 -27.77
CA PRO A 50 23.16 31.17 -28.21
C PRO A 50 22.42 30.19 -29.15
N GLY A 51 23.04 29.90 -30.30
CA GLY A 51 22.61 28.86 -31.22
C GLY A 51 23.04 27.46 -30.78
N GLY A 52 22.13 26.49 -30.91
CA GLY A 52 22.39 25.07 -30.69
C GLY A 52 21.29 24.23 -31.34
N MET A 53 21.69 23.40 -32.29
CA MET A 53 20.86 22.61 -33.20
C MET A 53 20.13 21.47 -32.50
N TYR A 54 18.83 21.30 -32.78
CA TYR A 54 18.13 20.01 -32.63
C TYR A 54 17.34 19.69 -33.91
N PRO A 55 17.35 18.43 -34.41
CA PRO A 55 16.69 18.08 -35.67
C PRO A 55 15.15 18.03 -35.57
N ASN A 56 14.54 18.34 -36.71
CA ASN A 56 13.11 18.48 -36.97
C ASN A 56 12.34 17.14 -36.86
N ILE A 57 11.30 17.07 -36.03
CA ILE A 57 10.29 15.99 -36.05
C ILE A 57 8.92 16.65 -36.32
N PRO A 58 8.18 16.27 -37.38
CA PRO A 58 6.91 16.90 -37.73
C PRO A 58 5.81 16.61 -36.71
N GLY A 59 5.19 17.67 -36.19
CA GLY A 59 4.03 17.58 -35.30
C GLY A 59 2.72 17.33 -36.09
N PRO A 60 1.80 16.49 -35.59
CA PRO A 60 0.48 16.38 -36.17
C PRO A 60 -0.44 17.49 -35.66
N SER A 61 -1.11 18.11 -36.62
CA SER A 61 -2.19 19.08 -36.49
C SER A 61 -3.43 18.46 -35.82
N GLY A 62 -4.13 19.22 -34.97
CA GLY A 62 -5.52 18.92 -34.60
C GLY A 62 -5.85 19.08 -33.11
N PHE A 63 -6.03 20.31 -32.64
CA PHE A 63 -6.77 20.54 -31.39
C PHE A 63 -8.27 20.48 -31.70
N GLY A 64 -8.85 19.28 -31.61
CA GLY A 64 -10.28 19.11 -31.46
C GLY A 64 -10.69 19.52 -30.04
N GLN A 65 -11.75 20.32 -29.94
CA GLN A 65 -12.46 20.58 -28.69
C GLN A 65 -12.96 19.25 -28.11
N GLY A 66 -12.26 18.72 -27.10
CA GLY A 66 -12.73 17.62 -26.27
C GLY A 66 -13.04 18.16 -24.88
N GLY A 67 -14.32 18.17 -24.50
CA GLY A 67 -14.76 18.52 -23.15
C GLY A 67 -14.08 17.64 -22.10
N MET A 68 -13.76 18.22 -20.95
CA MET A 68 -13.30 17.45 -19.79
C MET A 68 -14.35 16.37 -19.48
N PRO A 69 -13.96 15.09 -19.34
CA PRO A 69 -14.90 14.08 -18.89
C PRO A 69 -15.36 14.45 -17.46
N PRO A 70 -16.62 14.21 -17.10
CA PRO A 70 -17.10 14.47 -15.75
C PRO A 70 -16.28 13.65 -14.75
N PHE A 71 -15.96 14.24 -13.59
CA PHE A 71 -15.41 13.51 -12.45
C PHE A 71 -16.35 12.36 -12.11
N SER A 72 -15.97 11.14 -12.48
CA SER A 72 -16.68 9.95 -12.03
C SER A 72 -16.41 9.79 -10.54
N ASN A 73 -17.43 9.96 -9.70
CA ASN A 73 -17.40 9.62 -8.28
C ASN A 73 -17.28 8.10 -8.00
N GLN A 74 -16.96 7.29 -9.02
CA GLN A 74 -16.60 5.90 -8.81
C GLN A 74 -15.15 5.83 -8.35
N PRO A 75 -14.86 5.19 -7.21
CA PRO A 75 -13.49 4.99 -6.79
C PRO A 75 -12.75 4.18 -7.86
N PRO A 76 -11.48 4.52 -8.17
CA PRO A 76 -10.66 3.64 -8.98
C PRO A 76 -10.62 2.26 -8.32
N GLY A 77 -10.71 1.20 -9.12
CA GLY A 77 -10.62 -0.17 -8.61
C GLY A 77 -9.29 -0.41 -7.87
N PRO A 78 -9.21 -1.50 -7.08
CA PRO A 78 -7.98 -1.84 -6.36
C PRO A 78 -6.80 -1.96 -7.34
N PRO A 79 -5.59 -1.51 -6.96
CA PRO A 79 -4.41 -1.58 -7.82
C PRO A 79 -4.11 -3.03 -8.27
N PRO A 80 -3.41 -3.23 -9.39
CA PRO A 80 -3.18 -4.57 -9.97
C PRO A 80 -2.58 -5.61 -9.00
N GLN A 81 -1.79 -5.18 -8.01
CA GLN A 81 -1.21 -6.06 -6.99
C GLN A 81 -2.23 -6.51 -5.92
N GLU A 82 -3.20 -5.66 -5.56
CA GLU A 82 -4.37 -6.06 -4.77
C GLU A 82 -5.23 -7.06 -5.53
N GLN A 83 -5.29 -6.96 -6.86
CA GLN A 83 -6.03 -7.92 -7.68
C GLN A 83 -5.41 -9.32 -7.57
N GLN A 84 -4.09 -9.47 -7.63
CA GLN A 84 -3.44 -10.79 -7.55
C GLN A 84 -3.60 -11.50 -6.20
N SER A 85 -3.49 -10.76 -5.09
CA SER A 85 -3.72 -11.30 -3.73
C SER A 85 -5.18 -11.72 -3.54
N VAL A 86 -6.13 -10.91 -4.01
CA VAL A 86 -7.56 -11.24 -4.04
C VAL A 86 -7.85 -12.45 -4.95
N LEU A 87 -7.15 -12.55 -6.10
CA LEU A 87 -7.26 -13.68 -7.02
C LEU A 87 -6.78 -14.98 -6.35
N LEU A 88 -5.67 -14.96 -5.61
CA LEU A 88 -5.19 -16.12 -4.84
C LEU A 88 -6.15 -16.51 -3.71
N ALA A 89 -6.59 -15.55 -2.88
CA ALA A 89 -7.53 -15.81 -1.78
C ALA A 89 -8.84 -16.45 -2.25
N SER A 90 -9.30 -16.09 -3.45
CA SER A 90 -10.51 -16.67 -4.05
C SER A 90 -10.40 -18.15 -4.43
N LEU A 91 -9.19 -18.68 -4.63
CA LEU A 91 -8.99 -20.11 -4.91
C LEU A 91 -9.28 -20.97 -3.68
N GLU A 92 -9.09 -20.41 -2.49
CA GLU A 92 -9.20 -21.12 -1.21
C GLU A 92 -10.58 -20.94 -0.54
N ASN A 93 -11.58 -20.41 -1.25
CA ASN A 93 -12.84 -19.94 -0.68
C ASN A 93 -12.64 -18.95 0.50
N TYR A 94 -11.51 -18.26 0.54
CA TYR A 94 -11.19 -17.35 1.63
C TYR A 94 -11.95 -16.03 1.43
N GLN A 95 -12.95 -15.79 2.28
CA GLN A 95 -13.75 -14.57 2.26
C GLN A 95 -13.34 -13.68 3.44
N GLY A 96 -12.74 -12.53 3.14
CA GLY A 96 -12.52 -11.49 4.14
C GLY A 96 -13.85 -11.01 4.74
N THR A 97 -13.82 -10.49 5.97
CA THR A 97 -15.04 -10.04 6.67
C THR A 97 -15.40 -8.58 6.40
N VAL A 98 -14.48 -7.81 5.82
CA VAL A 98 -14.68 -6.40 5.46
C VAL A 98 -14.65 -6.28 3.94
N PHE A 99 -15.77 -5.86 3.37
CA PHE A 99 -15.93 -5.61 1.94
C PHE A 99 -15.89 -4.11 1.64
N PRO A 100 -15.55 -3.71 0.40
CA PRO A 100 -15.75 -2.33 -0.02
C PRO A 100 -17.20 -1.90 0.22
N PHE A 101 -17.39 -0.81 0.97
CA PHE A 101 -18.71 -0.26 1.23
C PHE A 101 -19.37 0.19 -0.09
N PRO A 102 -20.53 -0.36 -0.49
CA PRO A 102 -21.06 -0.19 -1.85
C PRO A 102 -21.39 1.26 -2.22
N THR A 103 -21.89 2.05 -1.28
CA THR A 103 -22.27 3.46 -1.48
C THR A 103 -21.28 4.41 -0.81
N PHE A 104 -19.99 4.14 -1.02
CA PHE A 104 -18.90 4.90 -0.38
C PHE A 104 -18.91 6.38 -0.78
N ASN A 105 -18.90 7.24 0.23
CA ASN A 105 -18.73 8.68 0.10
C ASN A 105 -17.73 9.15 1.17
N ALA A 106 -16.51 9.45 0.74
CA ALA A 106 -15.43 9.85 1.64
C ALA A 106 -15.76 11.13 2.41
N GLU A 107 -16.42 12.13 1.79
CA GLU A 107 -16.77 13.39 2.45
C GLU A 107 -17.80 13.17 3.57
N ALA A 108 -18.81 12.34 3.31
CA ALA A 108 -19.81 11.97 4.32
C ALA A 108 -19.19 11.22 5.50
N ASP A 109 -18.27 10.28 5.22
CA ASP A 109 -17.51 9.58 6.26
C ASP A 109 -16.63 10.55 7.06
N CYS A 110 -15.97 11.49 6.39
CA CYS A 110 -15.15 12.52 7.03
C CYS A 110 -15.98 13.41 7.97
N GLN A 111 -17.18 13.84 7.54
CA GLN A 111 -18.11 14.58 8.40
C GLN A 111 -18.58 13.74 9.59
N GLY A 112 -18.95 12.48 9.35
CA GLY A 112 -19.35 11.54 10.41
C GLY A 112 -18.25 11.35 11.46
N LEU A 113 -17.00 11.14 11.03
CA LEU A 113 -15.84 11.03 11.92
C LEU A 113 -15.59 12.32 12.68
N ARG A 114 -15.71 13.49 12.03
CA ARG A 114 -15.54 14.79 12.68
C ARG A 114 -16.59 14.97 13.77
N HIS A 115 -17.85 14.69 13.51
CA HIS A 115 -18.94 14.76 14.50
C HIS A 115 -18.73 13.76 15.64
N ALA A 116 -18.27 12.54 15.35
CA ALA A 116 -17.99 11.53 16.37
C ALA A 116 -16.88 11.96 17.36
N MET A 117 -15.97 12.84 16.92
CA MET A 117 -14.84 13.37 17.69
C MET A 117 -15.05 14.82 18.16
N GLN A 118 -16.28 15.33 18.17
CA GLN A 118 -16.59 16.69 18.63
C GLN A 118 -17.12 16.70 20.07
N GLY A 119 -16.65 17.66 20.86
CA GLY A 119 -17.15 17.91 22.21
C GLY A 119 -16.33 17.19 23.29
N ALA A 120 -16.94 16.99 24.46
CA ALA A 120 -16.29 16.27 25.56
C ALA A 120 -16.46 14.76 25.35
N GLY A 121 -15.34 14.05 25.18
CA GLY A 121 -15.33 12.62 24.88
C GLY A 121 -15.49 12.31 23.39
N THR A 122 -15.61 11.03 23.04
CA THR A 122 -15.73 10.56 21.67
C THR A 122 -16.94 9.64 21.56
N ASN A 123 -17.71 9.73 20.48
CA ASN A 123 -18.72 8.73 20.17
C ASN A 123 -18.04 7.51 19.52
N GLU A 124 -17.54 6.57 20.33
CA GLU A 124 -16.77 5.43 19.83
C GLU A 124 -17.62 4.50 18.95
N ARG A 125 -18.93 4.43 19.20
CA ARG A 125 -19.88 3.66 18.39
C ARG A 125 -19.89 4.14 16.94
N ALA A 126 -20.12 5.45 16.74
CA ALA A 126 -20.14 6.05 15.41
C ALA A 126 -18.79 5.93 14.71
N LEU A 127 -17.70 6.08 15.47
CA LEU A 127 -16.35 5.89 14.96
C LEU A 127 -16.13 4.45 14.47
N ILE A 128 -16.49 3.44 15.26
CA ILE A 128 -16.37 2.02 14.88
C ILE A 128 -17.25 1.70 13.67
N ASP A 129 -18.50 2.17 13.66
CA ASP A 129 -19.46 1.91 12.58
C ASP A 129 -18.95 2.42 11.22
N ILE A 130 -18.17 3.51 11.20
CA ILE A 130 -17.48 3.98 9.99
C ILE A 130 -16.21 3.15 9.76
N VAL A 131 -15.26 3.14 10.70
CA VAL A 131 -13.90 2.63 10.45
C VAL A 131 -13.88 1.12 10.17
N ALA A 132 -14.69 0.33 10.89
CA ALA A 132 -14.70 -1.12 10.77
C ALA A 132 -15.45 -1.62 9.52
N ASN A 133 -16.26 -0.76 8.88
CA ASN A 133 -17.07 -1.10 7.70
C ASN A 133 -16.56 -0.42 6.41
N ARG A 134 -15.28 -0.07 6.36
CA ARG A 134 -14.62 0.49 5.16
C ARG A 134 -13.39 -0.34 4.85
N SER A 135 -13.18 -0.67 3.57
CA SER A 135 -11.96 -1.35 3.14
C SER A 135 -10.73 -0.50 3.46
N ASN A 136 -9.52 -1.09 3.49
CA ASN A 136 -8.31 -0.29 3.72
C ASN A 136 -8.15 0.80 2.66
N PHE A 137 -8.41 0.46 1.39
CA PHE A 137 -8.45 1.41 0.28
C PHE A 137 -9.38 2.59 0.59
N GLN A 138 -10.64 2.33 0.98
CA GLN A 138 -11.58 3.39 1.36
C GLN A 138 -11.10 4.21 2.55
N ARG A 139 -10.46 3.59 3.54
CA ARG A 139 -9.85 4.29 4.69
C ARG A 139 -8.68 5.19 4.27
N GLN A 140 -7.87 4.80 3.29
CA GLN A 140 -6.84 5.69 2.74
C GLN A 140 -7.47 6.90 2.04
N HIS A 141 -8.55 6.69 1.28
CA HIS A 141 -9.33 7.78 0.69
C HIS A 141 -9.91 8.73 1.76
N ILE A 142 -10.50 8.18 2.83
CA ILE A 142 -11.01 8.98 3.96
C ILE A 142 -9.89 9.83 4.58
N LYS A 143 -8.68 9.28 4.81
CA LYS A 143 -7.55 10.06 5.37
C LYS A 143 -7.21 11.27 4.51
N LEU A 144 -7.10 11.06 3.20
CA LEU A 144 -6.78 12.12 2.25
C LEU A 144 -7.89 13.19 2.22
N THR A 145 -9.14 12.75 2.05
CA THR A 145 -10.30 13.66 2.02
C THR A 145 -10.44 14.44 3.31
N TYR A 146 -10.24 13.80 4.47
CA TYR A 146 -10.31 14.46 5.78
C TYR A 146 -9.27 15.58 5.91
N LYS A 147 -8.04 15.32 5.44
CA LYS A 147 -6.97 16.31 5.42
C LYS A 147 -7.31 17.48 4.51
N THR A 148 -7.89 17.23 3.35
CA THR A 148 -8.33 18.27 2.40
C THR A 148 -9.48 19.11 2.97
N MET A 149 -10.50 18.47 3.55
CA MET A 149 -11.69 19.16 4.05
C MET A 149 -11.42 20.01 5.30
N PHE A 150 -10.59 19.50 6.22
CA PHE A 150 -10.45 20.09 7.56
C PHE A 150 -9.03 20.59 7.87
N GLY A 151 -8.05 20.34 7.00
CA GLY A 151 -6.64 20.71 7.23
C GLY A 151 -5.96 19.89 8.34
N ILE A 152 -6.63 18.89 8.91
CA ILE A 152 -6.17 18.11 10.07
C ILE A 152 -5.78 16.69 9.64
N ASP A 153 -4.71 16.15 10.21
CA ASP A 153 -4.38 14.74 10.02
C ASP A 153 -5.33 13.86 10.84
N LEU A 154 -6.09 13.00 10.14
CA LEU A 154 -7.14 12.19 10.76
C LEU A 154 -6.60 11.24 11.84
N VAL A 155 -5.49 10.55 11.56
CA VAL A 155 -4.92 9.56 12.49
C VAL A 155 -4.37 10.26 13.73
N LYS A 156 -3.75 11.43 13.57
CA LYS A 156 -3.32 12.28 14.68
C LYS A 156 -4.50 12.76 15.52
N GLN A 157 -5.62 13.16 14.88
CA GLN A 157 -6.81 13.57 15.61
C GLN A 157 -7.38 12.41 16.42
N ILE A 158 -7.60 11.24 15.80
CA ILE A 158 -8.03 10.02 16.49
C ILE A 158 -7.10 9.69 17.67
N GLY A 159 -5.79 9.88 17.47
CA GLY A 159 -4.79 9.64 18.52
C GLY A 159 -4.84 10.63 19.69
N GLY A 160 -5.47 11.79 19.53
CA GLY A 160 -5.75 12.74 20.62
C GLY A 160 -7.05 12.43 21.37
N GLU A 161 -8.02 11.83 20.68
CA GLU A 161 -9.35 11.51 21.20
C GLU A 161 -9.40 10.17 21.94
N LEU A 162 -8.65 9.18 21.47
CA LEU A 162 -8.66 7.83 22.00
C LEU A 162 -7.46 7.55 22.90
N SER A 163 -7.55 6.51 23.74
CA SER A 163 -6.44 6.02 24.55
C SER A 163 -6.37 4.48 24.56
N GLY A 164 -5.27 3.95 25.12
CA GLY A 164 -5.06 2.51 25.30
C GLY A 164 -5.08 1.69 24.01
N GLU A 165 -5.50 0.43 24.12
CA GLU A 165 -5.55 -0.52 23.00
C GLU A 165 -6.54 -0.10 21.92
N PHE A 166 -7.63 0.59 22.31
CA PHE A 166 -8.62 1.05 21.35
C PHE A 166 -8.03 2.08 20.38
N LYS A 167 -7.23 3.04 20.88
CA LYS A 167 -6.46 3.95 20.03
C LYS A 167 -5.53 3.20 19.07
N GLU A 168 -4.78 2.22 19.58
CA GLU A 168 -3.80 1.46 18.78
C GLU A 168 -4.50 0.72 17.64
N ILE A 169 -5.62 0.05 17.92
CA ILE A 169 -6.39 -0.68 16.91
C ILE A 169 -6.99 0.27 15.87
N ILE A 170 -7.68 1.34 16.28
CA ILE A 170 -8.30 2.27 15.32
C ILE A 170 -7.24 2.95 14.47
N SER A 171 -6.10 3.34 15.04
CA SER A 171 -5.00 3.96 14.28
C SER A 171 -4.43 2.97 13.26
N ALA A 172 -4.17 1.72 13.68
CA ALA A 172 -3.66 0.66 12.81
C ALA A 172 -4.59 0.34 11.63
N LEU A 173 -5.90 0.41 11.85
CA LEU A 173 -6.90 0.24 10.79
C LEU A 173 -6.76 1.29 9.65
N PHE A 174 -6.15 2.44 9.92
CA PHE A 174 -5.87 3.47 8.92
C PHE A 174 -4.49 3.37 8.27
N ASP A 175 -3.61 2.48 8.73
CA ASP A 175 -2.33 2.26 8.09
C ASP A 175 -2.50 1.43 6.81
N ALA A 176 -1.72 1.73 5.78
CA ALA A 176 -1.62 0.83 4.64
C ALA A 176 -1.01 -0.51 5.12
N PRO A 177 -1.38 -1.65 4.53
CA PRO A 177 -0.94 -2.97 5.02
C PRO A 177 0.58 -3.07 5.23
N ALA A 178 1.38 -2.73 4.22
CA ALA A 178 2.85 -2.72 4.34
C ALA A 178 3.38 -1.76 5.41
N THR A 179 2.71 -0.64 5.67
CA THR A 179 3.11 0.31 6.72
C THR A 179 2.91 -0.32 8.10
N TYR A 180 1.73 -0.90 8.33
CA TYR A 180 1.43 -1.56 9.60
C TYR A 180 2.35 -2.76 9.87
N GLU A 181 2.67 -3.52 8.82
CA GLU A 181 3.53 -4.70 8.93
C GLU A 181 4.99 -4.35 9.09
N ALA A 182 5.49 -3.35 8.36
CA ALA A 182 6.84 -2.84 8.59
C ALA A 182 7.00 -2.36 10.05
N TRP A 183 5.99 -1.68 10.58
CA TRP A 183 5.95 -1.29 12.00
C TRP A 183 5.91 -2.50 12.93
N SER A 184 5.08 -3.50 12.63
CA SER A 184 4.95 -4.73 13.42
C SER A 184 6.25 -5.52 13.45
N LEU A 185 6.95 -5.64 12.32
CA LEU A 185 8.27 -6.25 12.21
C LEU A 185 9.31 -5.47 13.01
N HIS A 186 9.34 -4.14 12.91
CA HIS A 186 10.26 -3.30 13.68
C HIS A 186 10.06 -3.46 15.20
N LYS A 187 8.79 -3.45 15.66
CA LYS A 187 8.41 -3.67 17.07
C LYS A 187 8.76 -5.09 17.53
N ALA A 188 8.50 -6.10 16.70
CA ALA A 188 8.80 -7.50 16.99
C ALA A 188 10.31 -7.74 17.13
N MET A 189 11.12 -7.19 16.23
CA MET A 189 12.58 -7.27 16.26
C MET A 189 13.20 -6.58 17.49
N SER A 190 12.55 -5.53 17.99
CA SER A 190 13.00 -4.84 19.20
C SER A 190 12.62 -5.59 20.49
N SER A 191 11.54 -6.39 20.44
CA SER A 191 11.01 -7.12 21.61
C SER A 191 11.34 -8.61 21.63
N GLY A 192 11.99 -9.14 20.59
CA GLY A 192 12.31 -10.57 20.46
C GLY A 192 11.09 -11.46 20.16
N LYS A 193 9.97 -10.88 19.71
CA LYS A 193 8.73 -11.63 19.41
C LYS A 193 8.80 -12.30 18.04
N GLU A 194 9.46 -13.46 17.97
CA GLU A 194 9.64 -14.24 16.74
C GLU A 194 8.32 -14.69 16.08
N GLY A 195 7.24 -14.84 16.87
CA GLY A 195 5.91 -15.20 16.35
C GLY A 195 5.39 -14.23 15.29
N THR A 196 5.57 -12.92 15.50
CA THR A 196 5.14 -11.89 14.55
C THR A 196 5.97 -11.91 13.26
N LEU A 197 7.28 -12.17 13.38
CA LEU A 197 8.16 -12.33 12.21
C LEU A 197 7.69 -13.50 11.34
N ARG A 198 7.42 -14.65 11.96
CA ARG A 198 6.92 -15.85 11.27
C ARG A 198 5.58 -15.58 10.59
N GLU A 199 4.64 -15.01 11.33
CA GLU A 199 3.28 -14.78 10.86
C GLU A 199 3.24 -13.83 9.67
N ILE A 200 4.02 -12.76 9.67
CA ILE A 200 4.09 -11.84 8.54
C ILE A 200 4.91 -12.46 7.40
N LEU A 201 6.17 -12.82 7.65
CA LEU A 201 7.10 -13.16 6.57
C LEU A 201 6.76 -14.49 5.87
N LEU A 202 6.13 -15.45 6.56
CA LEU A 202 5.82 -16.74 5.95
C LEU A 202 4.43 -16.81 5.31
N THR A 203 3.53 -15.85 5.59
CA THR A 203 2.16 -15.88 5.03
C THR A 203 1.94 -14.90 3.88
N ARG A 204 2.81 -13.90 3.73
CA ARG A 204 2.67 -12.86 2.69
C ARG A 204 3.24 -13.29 1.36
N THR A 205 2.55 -12.97 0.26
CA THR A 205 3.02 -13.25 -1.11
C THR A 205 4.27 -12.44 -1.44
N ASN A 206 4.95 -12.76 -2.53
CA ASN A 206 6.16 -12.08 -2.96
C ASN A 206 5.92 -10.57 -3.20
N ALA A 207 4.79 -10.21 -3.81
CA ALA A 207 4.45 -8.80 -4.04
C ALA A 207 4.29 -8.03 -2.71
N GLU A 208 3.68 -8.68 -1.73
CA GLU A 208 3.44 -8.16 -0.40
C GLU A 208 4.74 -7.99 0.39
N ILE A 209 5.60 -9.01 0.39
CA ILE A 209 6.92 -8.96 1.01
C ILE A 209 7.76 -7.83 0.42
N ARG A 210 7.79 -7.65 -0.91
CA ARG A 210 8.52 -6.52 -1.54
C ARG A 210 8.00 -5.17 -1.06
N ALA A 211 6.68 -5.00 -1.00
CA ALA A 211 6.07 -3.77 -0.49
C ALA A 211 6.42 -3.51 0.99
N ILE A 212 6.48 -4.56 1.81
CA ILE A 212 6.91 -4.48 3.21
C ILE A 212 8.38 -4.07 3.29
N VAL A 213 9.28 -4.72 2.53
CA VAL A 213 10.72 -4.41 2.49
C VAL A 213 10.96 -2.96 2.10
N ASP A 214 10.33 -2.51 1.01
CA ASP A 214 10.45 -1.13 0.53
C ASP A 214 9.93 -0.12 1.56
N THR A 215 8.80 -0.44 2.20
CA THR A 215 8.21 0.42 3.24
C THR A 215 9.09 0.46 4.48
N PHE A 216 9.60 -0.68 4.94
CA PHE A 216 10.52 -0.78 6.06
C PHE A 216 11.79 0.06 5.83
N LYS A 217 12.38 -0.04 4.63
CA LYS A 217 13.55 0.76 4.26
C LYS A 217 13.26 2.25 4.26
N ARG A 218 12.14 2.69 3.67
CA ARG A 218 11.75 4.10 3.65
C ARG A 218 11.45 4.66 5.03
N THR A 219 10.76 3.90 5.88
CA THR A 219 10.31 4.35 7.20
C THR A 219 11.45 4.35 8.23
N TYR A 220 12.29 3.32 8.24
CA TYR A 220 13.32 3.13 9.28
C TYR A 220 14.75 3.36 8.80
N ASN A 221 14.94 3.61 7.51
CA ASN A 221 16.26 3.69 6.85
C ASN A 221 17.14 2.45 7.08
N LYS A 222 16.53 1.30 7.35
CA LYS A 222 17.20 0.03 7.65
C LYS A 222 16.89 -1.01 6.61
N ASP A 223 17.86 -1.88 6.35
CA ASP A 223 17.65 -3.05 5.49
C ASP A 223 17.00 -4.18 6.31
N LEU A 224 15.88 -4.71 5.82
CA LEU A 224 15.08 -5.68 6.59
C LEU A 224 15.81 -7.02 6.74
N GLU A 225 16.47 -7.50 5.68
CA GLU A 225 17.25 -8.73 5.73
C GLU A 225 18.41 -8.62 6.73
N HIS A 226 19.13 -7.50 6.68
CA HIS A 226 20.21 -7.21 7.62
C HIS A 226 19.71 -7.19 9.07
N GLU A 227 18.59 -6.53 9.36
CA GLU A 227 18.03 -6.51 10.71
C GLU A 227 17.62 -7.91 11.18
N ILE A 228 17.03 -8.74 10.31
CA ILE A 228 16.71 -10.14 10.62
C ILE A 228 17.99 -10.94 10.92
N SER A 229 19.00 -10.79 10.07
CA SER A 229 20.29 -11.47 10.22
C SER A 229 20.95 -11.17 11.56
N HIS A 230 20.85 -9.93 12.04
CA HIS A 230 21.45 -9.52 13.32
C HIS A 230 20.60 -9.87 14.54
N ARG A 231 19.26 -9.83 14.43
CA ARG A 231 18.37 -9.89 15.60
C ARG A 231 17.75 -11.26 15.84
N VAL A 232 17.58 -12.08 14.81
CA VAL A 232 16.98 -13.41 14.94
C VAL A 232 18.04 -14.42 15.39
N ARG A 233 17.68 -15.27 16.35
CA ARG A 233 18.55 -16.35 16.84
C ARG A 233 18.19 -17.68 16.15
N GLY A 234 19.12 -18.62 16.17
CA GLY A 234 18.97 -19.90 15.48
C GLY A 234 19.25 -19.78 13.98
N THR A 235 20.16 -20.61 13.48
CA THR A 235 20.62 -20.54 12.09
C THR A 235 19.50 -20.88 11.10
N ASP A 236 18.72 -21.92 11.38
CA ASP A 236 17.78 -22.46 10.41
C ASP A 236 16.52 -21.59 10.28
N PHE A 237 15.97 -21.13 11.40
CA PHE A 237 14.83 -20.22 11.38
C PHE A 237 15.21 -18.88 10.72
N LYS A 238 16.40 -18.35 11.03
CA LYS A 238 16.93 -17.15 10.38
C LYS A 238 17.04 -17.33 8.87
N HIS A 239 17.60 -18.43 8.39
CA HIS A 239 17.71 -18.69 6.96
C HIS A 239 16.34 -18.75 6.28
N MET A 240 15.35 -19.40 6.90
CA MET A 240 13.99 -19.42 6.36
C MET A 240 13.39 -18.01 6.23
N LEU A 241 13.55 -17.16 7.25
CA LEU A 241 13.07 -15.76 7.18
C LEU A 241 13.82 -14.93 6.13
N ILE A 242 15.14 -15.12 6.00
CA ILE A 242 15.95 -14.46 4.96
C ILE A 242 15.46 -14.89 3.57
N SER A 243 15.22 -16.19 3.34
CA SER A 243 14.67 -16.68 2.07
C SER A 243 13.29 -16.11 1.77
N ALA A 244 12.43 -15.97 2.78
CA ALA A 244 11.12 -15.36 2.61
C ALA A 244 11.22 -13.88 2.20
N VAL A 245 12.14 -13.12 2.80
CA VAL A 245 12.37 -11.70 2.47
C VAL A 245 12.89 -11.48 1.04
N GLN A 246 13.53 -12.48 0.43
CA GLN A 246 13.92 -12.40 -0.99
C GLN A 246 12.71 -12.33 -1.94
N ALA A 247 11.50 -12.68 -1.47
CA ALA A 247 10.28 -12.65 -2.27
C ALA A 247 10.43 -13.35 -3.63
N ASN A 248 11.03 -14.54 -3.62
CA ASN A 248 11.30 -15.34 -4.81
C ASN A 248 10.64 -16.73 -4.75
N ARG A 249 9.51 -16.82 -4.03
CA ARG A 249 8.72 -18.05 -3.98
C ARG A 249 8.07 -18.33 -5.32
N GLU A 250 7.86 -19.59 -5.63
CA GLU A 250 7.10 -20.01 -6.79
C GLU A 250 5.63 -19.69 -6.54
N GLU A 251 5.07 -18.75 -7.30
CA GLU A 251 3.67 -18.34 -7.20
C GLU A 251 2.96 -18.62 -8.52
N LEU A 252 1.67 -18.96 -8.44
CA LEU A 252 0.85 -19.17 -9.62
C LEU A 252 0.78 -17.88 -10.44
N SER A 253 1.06 -17.99 -11.74
CA SER A 253 0.82 -16.89 -12.68
C SER A 253 -0.68 -16.55 -12.76
N PRO A 254 -1.04 -15.33 -13.19
CA PRO A 254 -2.45 -14.97 -13.40
C PRO A 254 -3.21 -15.97 -14.28
N GLN A 255 -2.55 -16.52 -15.31
CA GLN A 255 -3.13 -17.54 -16.18
C GLN A 255 -3.37 -18.85 -15.43
N GLN A 256 -2.41 -19.30 -14.62
CA GLN A 256 -2.56 -20.49 -13.79
C GLN A 256 -3.65 -20.32 -12.73
N ILE A 257 -3.77 -19.13 -12.12
CA ILE A 257 -4.88 -18.86 -11.18
C ILE A 257 -6.22 -18.96 -11.91
N GLN A 258 -6.34 -18.39 -13.10
CA GLN A 258 -7.57 -18.47 -13.89
C GLN A 258 -7.90 -19.92 -14.31
N GLN A 259 -6.88 -20.68 -14.69
CA GLN A 259 -6.99 -22.10 -14.97
C GLN A 259 -7.46 -22.88 -13.73
N ALA A 260 -6.86 -22.66 -12.56
CA ALA A 260 -7.22 -23.31 -11.32
C ALA A 260 -8.66 -23.01 -10.89
N ARG A 261 -9.16 -21.79 -11.15
CA ARG A 261 -10.58 -21.43 -10.93
C ARG A 261 -11.54 -22.21 -11.81
N GLN A 262 -11.17 -22.47 -13.06
CA GLN A 262 -12.04 -23.13 -14.04
C GLN A 262 -11.98 -24.65 -13.93
N MET A 263 -10.79 -25.20 -13.69
CA MET A 263 -10.51 -26.65 -13.77
C MET A 263 -10.12 -27.27 -12.42
N GLY A 264 -10.12 -26.50 -11.33
CA GLY A 264 -9.68 -26.93 -10.01
C GLY A 264 -8.17 -26.78 -9.80
N ILE A 265 -7.74 -26.69 -8.54
CA ILE A 265 -6.34 -26.45 -8.16
C ILE A 265 -5.38 -27.53 -8.69
N GLU A 266 -5.87 -28.77 -8.80
CA GLU A 266 -5.12 -29.91 -9.36
C GLU A 266 -4.61 -29.66 -10.78
N SER A 267 -5.27 -28.78 -11.55
CA SER A 267 -4.89 -28.47 -12.92
C SER A 267 -3.58 -27.69 -13.05
N VAL A 268 -3.06 -27.13 -11.95
CA VAL A 268 -1.82 -26.34 -11.93
C VAL A 268 -0.75 -26.93 -11.00
N ILE A 269 -1.01 -28.10 -10.41
CA ILE A 269 -0.07 -28.79 -9.51
C ILE A 269 0.78 -29.77 -10.32
N ASP A 270 2.10 -29.64 -10.22
CA ASP A 270 3.04 -30.65 -10.70
C ASP A 270 3.17 -31.79 -9.69
N ARG A 271 2.43 -32.87 -9.92
CA ARG A 271 2.43 -34.05 -9.03
C ARG A 271 3.77 -34.79 -8.99
N ASN A 272 4.55 -34.77 -10.08
CA ASN A 272 5.85 -35.42 -10.10
C ASN A 272 6.83 -34.66 -9.20
N ARG A 273 6.80 -33.33 -9.29
CA ARG A 273 7.61 -32.46 -8.42
C ARG A 273 7.16 -32.52 -6.97
N ALA A 274 5.86 -32.54 -6.70
CA ALA A 274 5.34 -32.72 -5.34
C ALA A 274 5.79 -34.06 -4.73
N ARG A 275 5.80 -35.13 -5.53
CA ARG A 275 6.33 -36.44 -5.10
C ARG A 275 7.83 -36.36 -4.81
N GLN A 276 8.60 -35.72 -5.69
CA GLN A 276 10.03 -35.54 -5.50
C GLN A 276 10.33 -34.75 -4.22
N ASP A 277 9.65 -33.62 -4.02
CA ASP A 277 9.80 -32.79 -2.81
C ASP A 277 9.43 -33.61 -1.54
N ALA A 278 8.40 -34.46 -1.58
CA ALA A 278 8.04 -35.34 -0.48
C ALA A 278 9.11 -36.42 -0.17
N GLU A 279 9.69 -37.03 -1.21
CA GLU A 279 10.78 -37.99 -1.06
C GLU A 279 12.05 -37.33 -0.49
N ASP A 280 12.34 -36.10 -0.91
CA ASP A 280 13.48 -35.34 -0.42
C ASP A 280 13.28 -34.90 1.04
N LEU A 281 12.07 -34.45 1.42
CA LEU A 281 11.72 -34.19 2.83
C LEU A 281 11.84 -35.45 3.70
N TYR A 282 11.41 -36.61 3.20
CA TYR A 282 11.55 -37.87 3.92
C TYR A 282 13.02 -38.20 4.18
N LYS A 283 13.86 -38.18 3.14
CA LYS A 283 15.32 -38.45 3.25
C LYS A 283 16.01 -37.43 4.16
N ALA A 284 15.57 -36.18 4.12
CA ALA A 284 16.08 -35.08 4.93
C ALA A 284 15.63 -35.14 6.40
N GLY A 285 14.57 -35.87 6.72
CA GLY A 285 14.01 -35.95 8.07
C GLY A 285 13.88 -37.38 8.56
N ALA A 286 12.68 -37.95 8.44
CA ALA A 286 12.33 -39.25 9.01
C ALA A 286 13.19 -40.43 8.52
N GLY A 287 13.83 -40.31 7.36
CA GLY A 287 14.73 -41.32 6.79
C GLY A 287 16.15 -41.31 7.37
N LYS A 288 16.50 -40.39 8.28
CA LYS A 288 17.82 -40.32 8.92
C LYS A 288 17.73 -39.91 10.40
N PHE A 289 18.84 -40.02 11.13
CA PHE A 289 18.94 -39.44 12.48
C PHE A 289 19.24 -37.95 12.38
N GLY A 290 18.45 -37.12 13.07
CA GLY A 290 18.50 -35.66 12.94
C GLY A 290 17.73 -35.16 11.71
N THR A 291 17.79 -33.85 11.46
CA THR A 291 17.09 -33.20 10.33
C THR A 291 18.11 -32.52 9.40
N ASP A 292 17.81 -32.44 8.11
CA ASP A 292 18.49 -31.56 7.16
C ASP A 292 17.68 -30.27 7.03
N GLU A 293 17.91 -29.32 7.94
CA GLU A 293 17.12 -28.09 8.00
C GLU A 293 17.30 -27.26 6.72
N LYS A 294 18.44 -27.38 6.03
CA LYS A 294 18.69 -26.72 4.75
C LYS A 294 17.75 -27.22 3.66
N THR A 295 17.55 -28.54 3.57
CA THR A 295 16.63 -29.13 2.60
C THR A 295 15.18 -28.73 2.89
N PHE A 296 14.78 -28.79 4.16
CA PHE A 296 13.45 -28.31 4.60
C PHE A 296 13.23 -26.84 4.23
N ASN A 297 14.18 -25.98 4.57
CA ASN A 297 14.11 -24.55 4.25
C ASN A 297 14.05 -24.30 2.74
N ALA A 298 14.85 -25.01 1.94
CA ALA A 298 14.86 -24.83 0.50
C ALA A 298 13.52 -25.21 -0.17
N ILE A 299 12.84 -26.24 0.35
CA ILE A 299 11.53 -26.66 -0.15
C ILE A 299 10.45 -25.69 0.33
N PHE A 300 10.35 -25.43 1.64
CA PHE A 300 9.30 -24.60 2.24
C PHE A 300 9.41 -23.11 1.90
N ALA A 301 10.61 -22.59 1.64
CA ALA A 301 10.78 -21.20 1.23
C ALA A 301 10.64 -21.00 -0.28
N ARG A 302 10.41 -22.05 -1.07
CA ARG A 302 10.31 -21.96 -2.54
C ARG A 302 8.95 -22.39 -3.08
N ARG A 303 8.35 -23.46 -2.52
CA ARG A 303 7.00 -23.92 -2.88
C ARG A 303 5.95 -23.14 -2.11
#